data_AF-A0A060RDQ2-F1
#
_entry.id   AF-A0A060RDQ2-F1
#
_cell.length_a   1.000
_cell.length_b   1.000
_cell.length_c   1.000
_cell.angle_alpha   90.00
_cell.angle_beta   90.00
_cell.angle_gamma   90.00
#
_symmetry.space_group_name_H-M   'P 1'
#
loop_
_entity.id
_entity.type
_entity.pdbx_description
1 polymer ?
#
loop_
_entity_poly.entity_id
_entity_poly.type
_entity_poly.pdbx_seq_one_letter_code
_entity_poly.pdbx_strand_id
1 'polypeptide(L)'
;MKKLLFTACFFWIGCLFCLAQQNEYGALTSQLQLQKSRQDSTQKAIASSRKLLETNPENRDSYTKKIIALEDELYAINSKIAELNAKIVVIEAQMPTDNNRQQGGSVKESAYLYDNSFFVSNISKADLELIRTGSKAEARAGELIADILPLYEELKGVKTAYDEAKTPREVEELLTKAIELRRRIEEIDGQIAEGWGRVFQVKTDNYVVLLDKATGIDRIKLEQLENENRSVRRAESLAEAGMARNATVFALQKQLTVNYELLLADKLSLRLATEALAKESASVASLPRESFPEVEFKPRVLIVYSDIVLDGNYDFTRVDDIPELIVPERGVYYAVGVATMAQKPTTLKFFRGGRPLHVVNLPGKQLQYVLGGFQTYAQVQTSVQKMLKAGFKNPVIAAWVDGKYTTAAKAKAAQEVIAKESRMSYKIDIKTTNVNISKTLNEVVEMHARGKQVSRVQNGAEFIFTIMEFDSKEQADVIAEILRTKGNTKVEVISIE
;
A
#
# COMPACT_ATOMS: atom_id res chain seq x y z
N MET A 1 -30.94 -40.13 69.08
CA MET A 1 -29.77 -39.25 69.34
C MET A 1 -28.42 -39.80 68.84
N LYS A 2 -28.21 -41.11 68.63
CA LYS A 2 -26.91 -41.65 68.11
C LYS A 2 -26.64 -41.42 66.60
N LYS A 3 -27.65 -41.13 65.78
CA LYS A 3 -27.49 -40.90 64.31
C LYS A 3 -27.09 -39.46 63.93
N LEU A 4 -27.27 -38.47 64.81
CA LEU A 4 -26.93 -37.06 64.55
C LEU A 4 -25.47 -36.70 64.90
N LEU A 5 -24.85 -37.45 65.79
CA LEU A 5 -23.42 -37.27 66.14
C LEU A 5 -22.48 -37.87 65.07
N PHE A 6 -22.92 -38.87 64.33
CA PHE A 6 -22.10 -39.51 63.28
C PHE A 6 -21.99 -38.67 62.00
N THR A 7 -23.05 -37.95 61.62
CA THR A 7 -23.05 -37.06 60.44
C THR A 7 -22.27 -35.76 60.69
N ALA A 8 -22.27 -35.24 61.93
CA ALA A 8 -21.49 -34.05 62.28
C ALA A 8 -19.97 -34.32 62.28
N CYS A 9 -19.52 -35.50 62.72
CA CYS A 9 -18.11 -35.89 62.66
C CYS A 9 -17.59 -36.07 61.22
N PHE A 10 -18.39 -36.66 60.32
CA PHE A 10 -18.00 -36.84 58.91
C PHE A 10 -17.88 -35.51 58.15
N PHE A 11 -18.75 -34.54 58.45
CA PHE A 11 -18.72 -33.22 57.80
C PHE A 11 -17.50 -32.39 58.22
N TRP A 12 -17.07 -32.52 59.48
CA TRP A 12 -15.91 -31.79 60.01
C TRP A 12 -14.58 -32.39 59.52
N ILE A 13 -14.48 -33.72 59.43
CA ILE A 13 -13.30 -34.42 58.90
C ILE A 13 -13.12 -34.16 57.38
N GLY A 14 -14.21 -34.12 56.61
CA GLY A 14 -14.17 -33.80 55.17
C GLY A 14 -13.74 -32.35 54.88
N CYS A 15 -14.14 -31.40 55.73
CA CYS A 15 -13.76 -29.99 55.59
C CYS A 15 -12.27 -29.76 55.95
N LEU A 16 -11.77 -30.44 56.99
CA LEU A 16 -10.34 -30.43 57.36
C LEU A 16 -9.45 -31.06 56.28
N PHE A 17 -9.90 -32.14 55.63
CA PHE A 17 -9.18 -32.78 54.53
C PHE A 17 -9.09 -31.90 53.28
N CYS A 18 -10.17 -31.19 52.94
CA CYS A 18 -10.21 -30.29 51.78
C CYS A 18 -9.32 -29.03 51.98
N LEU A 19 -9.33 -28.45 53.20
CA LEU A 19 -8.44 -27.34 53.57
C LEU A 19 -6.96 -27.74 53.58
N ALA A 20 -6.64 -28.97 53.99
CA ALA A 20 -5.28 -29.49 53.94
C ALA A 20 -4.76 -29.65 52.50
N GLN A 21 -5.58 -30.21 51.60
CA GLN A 21 -5.22 -30.35 50.18
C GLN A 21 -5.08 -29.01 49.46
N GLN A 22 -5.89 -28.01 49.79
CA GLN A 22 -5.80 -26.67 49.20
C GLN A 22 -4.52 -25.92 49.61
N ASN A 23 -4.07 -26.11 50.85
CA ASN A 23 -2.78 -25.58 51.31
C ASN A 23 -1.59 -26.29 50.64
N GLU A 24 -1.68 -27.61 50.45
CA GLU A 24 -0.64 -28.41 49.77
C GLU A 24 -0.51 -28.01 48.28
N TYR A 25 -1.64 -27.81 47.59
CA TYR A 25 -1.67 -27.29 46.22
C TYR A 25 -1.03 -25.89 46.11
N GLY A 26 -1.37 -24.97 47.02
CA GLY A 26 -0.76 -23.63 47.09
C GLY A 26 0.76 -23.67 47.32
N ALA A 27 1.23 -24.59 48.15
CA ALA A 27 2.65 -24.79 48.39
C ALA A 27 3.38 -25.34 47.15
N LEU A 28 2.79 -26.32 46.45
CA LEU A 28 3.37 -26.94 45.26
C LEU A 28 3.43 -25.97 44.07
N THR A 29 2.38 -25.19 43.85
CA THR A 29 2.35 -24.15 42.81
C THR A 29 3.37 -23.03 43.07
N SER A 30 3.51 -22.61 44.32
CA SER A 30 4.56 -21.65 44.73
C SER A 30 5.97 -22.21 44.50
N GLN A 31 6.19 -23.50 44.82
CA GLN A 31 7.47 -24.17 44.55
C GLN A 31 7.75 -24.31 43.05
N LEU A 32 6.73 -24.61 42.24
CA LEU A 32 6.85 -24.66 40.78
C LEU A 32 7.26 -23.31 40.19
N GLN A 33 6.64 -22.23 40.65
CA GLN A 33 6.98 -20.87 40.21
C GLN A 33 8.42 -20.48 40.58
N LEU A 34 8.88 -20.89 41.76
CA LEU A 34 10.28 -20.70 42.16
C LEU A 34 11.24 -21.47 41.24
N GLN A 35 10.93 -22.72 40.87
CA GLN A 35 11.78 -23.50 39.96
C GLN A 35 11.79 -22.92 38.54
N LYS A 36 10.67 -22.41 38.03
CA LYS A 36 10.61 -21.71 36.73
C LYS A 36 11.45 -20.44 36.73
N SER A 37 11.39 -19.63 37.80
CA SER A 37 12.26 -18.44 37.93
C SER A 37 13.75 -18.80 37.97
N ARG A 38 14.11 -19.91 38.63
CA ARG A 38 15.48 -20.44 38.61
C ARG A 38 15.89 -20.91 37.21
N GLN A 39 15.00 -21.60 36.49
CA GLN A 39 15.22 -22.03 35.11
C GLN A 39 15.58 -20.83 34.20
N ASP A 40 14.79 -19.75 34.28
CA ASP A 40 15.03 -18.53 33.49
C ASP A 40 16.36 -17.87 33.85
N SER A 41 16.70 -17.83 35.14
CA SER A 41 17.99 -17.30 35.63
C SER A 41 19.18 -18.13 35.11
N THR A 42 19.09 -19.46 35.19
CA THR A 42 20.13 -20.39 34.72
C THR A 42 20.28 -20.32 33.19
N GLN A 43 19.18 -20.21 32.44
CA GLN A 43 19.23 -20.00 30.98
C GLN A 43 19.91 -18.67 30.60
N LYS A 44 19.63 -17.58 31.33
CA LYS A 44 20.33 -16.29 31.15
C LYS A 44 21.81 -16.39 31.52
N ALA A 45 22.17 -17.16 32.54
CA ALA A 45 23.57 -17.42 32.92
C ALA A 45 24.32 -18.23 31.85
N ILE A 46 23.66 -19.19 31.19
CA ILE A 46 24.21 -19.94 30.06
C ILE A 46 24.41 -19.03 28.85
N ALA A 47 23.39 -18.24 28.48
CA ALA A 47 23.47 -17.32 27.35
C ALA A 47 24.58 -16.27 27.52
N SER A 48 24.73 -15.72 28.73
CA SER A 48 25.83 -14.79 29.04
C SER A 48 27.20 -15.48 29.05
N SER A 49 27.30 -16.71 29.55
CA SER A 49 28.55 -17.48 29.52
C SER A 49 28.98 -17.86 28.09
N ARG A 50 28.03 -18.16 27.18
CA ARG A 50 28.29 -18.39 25.76
C ARG A 50 28.76 -17.13 25.05
N LYS A 51 28.16 -15.98 25.36
CA LYS A 51 28.61 -14.68 24.83
C LYS A 51 30.04 -14.33 25.30
N LEU A 52 30.37 -14.60 26.56
CA LEU A 52 31.72 -14.39 27.09
C LEU A 52 32.75 -15.33 26.46
N LEU A 53 32.35 -16.55 26.09
CA LEU A 53 33.16 -17.50 25.34
C LEU A 53 33.50 -17.00 23.93
N GLU A 54 32.56 -16.31 23.28
CA GLU A 54 32.77 -15.69 21.96
C GLU A 54 33.70 -14.47 22.02
N THR A 55 33.61 -13.66 23.08
CA THR A 55 34.42 -12.44 23.23
C THR A 55 35.85 -12.70 23.72
N ASN A 56 36.10 -13.71 24.56
CA ASN A 56 37.40 -13.95 25.19
C ASN A 56 37.94 -15.38 24.95
N PRO A 57 38.70 -15.62 23.86
CA PRO A 57 39.20 -16.95 23.50
C PRO A 57 40.30 -17.50 24.42
N GLU A 58 40.98 -16.66 25.21
CA GLU A 58 42.07 -17.08 26.12
C GLU A 58 41.59 -17.88 27.35
N ASN A 59 40.30 -17.77 27.72
CA ASN A 59 39.72 -18.44 28.89
C ASN A 59 38.68 -19.53 28.51
N ARG A 60 38.81 -20.08 27.29
CA ARG A 60 37.83 -21.01 26.68
C ARG A 60 37.48 -22.19 27.57
N ASP A 61 38.47 -22.82 28.19
CA ASP A 61 38.28 -24.02 29.02
C ASP A 61 37.50 -23.74 30.31
N SER A 62 37.67 -22.55 30.89
CA SER A 62 36.96 -22.13 32.11
C SER A 62 35.48 -21.88 31.83
N TYR A 63 35.18 -21.16 30.75
CA TYR A 63 33.80 -20.89 30.35
C TYR A 63 33.08 -22.14 29.85
N THR A 64 33.77 -23.05 29.17
CA THR A 64 33.18 -24.33 28.72
C THR A 64 32.79 -25.20 29.92
N LYS A 65 33.67 -25.32 30.94
CA LYS A 65 33.32 -26.02 32.18
C LYS A 65 32.14 -25.38 32.92
N LYS A 66 32.07 -24.04 32.93
CA LYS A 66 30.96 -23.30 33.55
C LYS A 66 29.65 -23.51 32.80
N ILE A 67 29.66 -23.56 31.48
CA ILE A 67 28.47 -23.84 30.66
C ILE A 67 27.96 -25.26 30.93
N ILE A 68 28.84 -26.26 30.94
CA ILE A 68 28.45 -27.65 31.22
C ILE A 68 27.83 -27.76 32.62
N ALA A 69 28.43 -27.15 33.64
CA ALA A 69 27.87 -27.16 34.99
C ALA A 69 26.49 -26.49 35.09
N LEU A 70 26.27 -25.39 34.35
CA LEU A 70 24.98 -24.72 34.29
C LEU A 70 23.94 -25.53 33.49
N GLU A 71 24.37 -26.26 32.47
CA GLU A 71 23.51 -27.17 31.70
C GLU A 71 23.06 -28.36 32.56
N ASP A 72 23.95 -28.94 33.37
CA ASP A 72 23.61 -29.97 34.35
C ASP A 72 22.61 -29.46 35.41
N GLU A 73 22.80 -28.23 35.90
CA GLU A 73 21.85 -27.58 36.81
C GLU A 73 20.48 -27.37 36.15
N LEU A 74 20.46 -26.96 34.87
CA LEU A 74 19.23 -26.78 34.10
C LEU A 74 18.47 -28.11 33.92
N TYR A 75 19.18 -29.22 33.67
CA TYR A 75 18.56 -30.54 33.61
C TYR A 75 17.93 -30.93 34.95
N ALA A 76 18.62 -30.70 36.08
CA ALA A 76 18.10 -30.97 37.41
C ALA A 76 16.84 -30.13 37.72
N ILE A 77 16.84 -28.85 37.35
CA ILE A 77 15.68 -27.96 37.49
C ILE A 77 14.50 -28.46 36.64
N ASN A 78 14.74 -28.82 35.38
CA ASN A 78 13.69 -29.34 34.48
C ASN A 78 13.07 -30.64 35.01
N SER A 79 13.89 -31.54 35.54
CA SER A 79 13.41 -32.77 36.18
C SER A 79 12.50 -32.46 37.38
N LYS A 80 12.87 -31.47 38.19
CA LYS A 80 12.10 -31.06 39.36
C LYS A 80 10.79 -30.36 39.00
N ILE A 81 10.79 -29.58 37.91
CA ILE A 81 9.57 -28.98 37.33
C ILE A 81 8.62 -30.09 36.85
N ALA A 82 9.14 -31.11 36.17
CA ALA A 82 8.33 -32.24 35.71
C ALA A 82 7.69 -33.02 36.88
N GLU A 83 8.46 -33.26 37.95
CA GLU A 83 7.96 -33.91 39.17
C GLU A 83 6.87 -33.08 39.87
N LEU A 84 7.09 -31.77 40.01
CA LEU A 84 6.11 -30.86 40.61
C LEU A 84 4.82 -30.78 39.78
N ASN A 85 4.92 -30.72 38.46
CA ASN A 85 3.75 -30.77 37.57
C ASN A 85 2.98 -32.08 37.72
N ALA A 86 3.68 -33.23 37.78
CA ALA A 86 3.01 -34.52 37.98
C ALA A 86 2.24 -34.56 39.32
N LYS A 87 2.82 -34.02 40.39
CA LYS A 87 2.16 -33.91 41.70
C LYS A 87 0.96 -32.96 41.68
N ILE A 88 1.08 -31.82 40.99
CA ILE A 88 -0.01 -30.86 40.80
C ILE A 88 -1.18 -31.52 40.06
N VAL A 89 -0.91 -32.22 38.95
CA VAL A 89 -1.95 -32.92 38.16
C VAL A 89 -2.68 -33.97 39.00
N VAL A 90 -1.96 -34.72 39.85
CA VAL A 90 -2.59 -35.72 40.74
C VAL A 90 -3.48 -35.05 41.78
N ILE A 91 -3.07 -33.91 42.35
CA ILE A 91 -3.88 -33.17 43.32
C ILE A 91 -5.07 -32.49 42.64
N GLU A 92 -4.90 -31.93 41.44
CA GLU A 92 -5.99 -31.36 40.62
C GLU A 92 -7.06 -32.41 40.28
N ALA A 93 -6.66 -33.65 40.03
CA ALA A 93 -7.58 -34.76 39.78
C ALA A 93 -8.33 -35.24 41.05
N GLN A 94 -7.79 -34.97 42.23
CA GLN A 94 -8.37 -35.37 43.53
C GLN A 94 -9.13 -34.24 44.22
N MET A 95 -8.81 -32.99 43.91
CA MET A 95 -9.61 -31.85 44.36
C MET A 95 -11.00 -31.96 43.73
N PRO A 96 -12.08 -31.79 44.51
CA PRO A 96 -13.39 -31.62 43.92
C PRO A 96 -13.35 -30.32 43.11
N THR A 97 -13.17 -30.44 41.79
CA THR A 97 -13.46 -29.33 40.89
C THR A 97 -14.92 -28.97 41.11
N ASP A 98 -15.22 -27.70 41.38
CA ASP A 98 -16.58 -27.15 41.35
C ASP A 98 -17.27 -27.33 39.97
N ASN A 99 -16.62 -28.02 39.02
CA ASN A 99 -17.17 -28.52 37.76
C ASN A 99 -18.39 -29.45 37.89
N ASN A 100 -18.84 -29.82 39.10
CA ASN A 100 -20.06 -30.60 39.29
C ASN A 100 -21.03 -30.09 40.36
N ARG A 101 -20.95 -28.82 40.78
CA ARG A 101 -21.97 -28.17 41.62
C ARG A 101 -22.81 -27.11 40.88
N GLN A 102 -23.00 -27.30 39.57
CA GLN A 102 -24.11 -26.69 38.83
C GLN A 102 -24.88 -27.67 37.93
N GLN A 103 -24.87 -28.97 38.24
CA GLN A 103 -25.98 -29.84 37.81
C GLN A 103 -27.15 -29.69 38.79
N GLY A 104 -27.81 -28.55 38.68
CA GLY A 104 -28.89 -28.15 39.58
C GLY A 104 -29.43 -26.76 39.26
N GLY A 105 -29.51 -26.42 37.97
CA GLY A 105 -30.05 -25.16 37.49
C GLY A 105 -29.78 -25.03 35.99
N SER A 106 -30.81 -25.18 35.18
CA SER A 106 -30.79 -24.96 33.73
C SER A 106 -30.34 -23.52 33.40
N VAL A 107 -29.04 -23.23 33.37
CA VAL A 107 -28.52 -22.07 32.65
C VAL A 107 -28.46 -22.49 31.18
N LYS A 108 -29.40 -22.01 30.37
CA LYS A 108 -29.38 -22.23 28.93
C LYS A 108 -28.13 -21.55 28.37
N GLU A 109 -27.09 -22.32 28.13
CA GLU A 109 -25.92 -21.88 27.38
C GLU A 109 -26.37 -21.58 25.93
N SER A 110 -26.07 -20.37 25.45
CA SER A 110 -26.39 -19.96 24.08
C SER A 110 -25.18 -20.14 23.18
N ALA A 111 -25.40 -20.60 21.95
CA ALA A 111 -24.37 -20.63 20.92
C ALA A 111 -23.93 -19.20 20.51
N TYR A 112 -24.76 -18.19 20.75
CA TYR A 112 -24.39 -16.79 20.57
C TYR A 112 -23.72 -16.25 21.84
N LEU A 113 -22.47 -15.81 21.73
CA LEU A 113 -21.63 -15.45 22.88
C LEU A 113 -22.29 -14.44 23.82
N TYR A 114 -22.81 -13.35 23.26
CA TYR A 114 -23.34 -12.21 24.02
C TYR A 114 -24.70 -12.46 24.71
N ASP A 115 -25.35 -13.59 24.45
CA ASP A 115 -26.57 -13.99 25.18
C ASP A 115 -26.27 -14.74 26.49
N ASN A 116 -25.01 -15.11 26.72
CA ASN A 116 -24.61 -15.79 27.95
C ASN A 116 -24.57 -14.80 29.13
N SER A 117 -24.89 -15.31 30.33
CA SER A 117 -25.11 -14.51 31.53
C SER A 117 -23.95 -13.57 31.87
N PHE A 118 -22.70 -14.02 31.68
CA PHE A 118 -21.51 -13.21 31.92
C PHE A 118 -21.51 -11.91 31.10
N PHE A 119 -21.85 -11.97 29.80
CA PHE A 119 -21.84 -10.79 28.94
C PHE A 119 -23.01 -9.85 29.24
N VAL A 120 -24.19 -10.42 29.50
CA VAL A 120 -25.39 -9.65 29.88
C VAL A 120 -25.19 -8.87 31.18
N SER A 121 -24.42 -9.40 32.13
CA SER A 121 -24.13 -8.73 33.41
C SER A 121 -22.99 -7.71 33.33
N ASN A 122 -22.12 -7.78 32.32
CA ASN A 122 -20.88 -6.99 32.28
C ASN A 122 -20.83 -5.93 31.18
N ILE A 123 -21.72 -5.98 30.20
CA ILE A 123 -21.83 -5.00 29.09
C ILE A 123 -23.08 -4.14 29.31
N SER A 124 -23.02 -2.88 28.88
CA SER A 124 -24.20 -2.00 28.92
C SER A 124 -25.32 -2.52 28.01
N LYS A 125 -26.59 -2.25 28.38
CA LYS A 125 -27.73 -2.64 27.54
C LYS A 125 -27.67 -2.02 26.14
N ALA A 126 -27.19 -0.78 26.03
CA ALA A 126 -27.06 -0.09 24.76
C ALA A 126 -26.04 -0.76 23.85
N ASP A 127 -24.90 -1.18 24.39
CA ASP A 127 -23.84 -1.85 23.63
C ASP A 127 -24.25 -3.27 23.23
N LEU A 128 -24.97 -4.00 24.09
CA LEU A 128 -25.51 -5.32 23.75
C LEU A 128 -26.50 -5.25 22.58
N GLU A 129 -27.40 -4.27 22.58
CA GLU A 129 -28.33 -4.06 21.47
C GLU A 129 -27.61 -3.67 20.17
N LEU A 130 -26.57 -2.83 20.26
CA LEU A 130 -25.72 -2.50 19.12
C LEU A 130 -24.97 -3.73 18.58
N ILE A 131 -24.41 -4.57 19.44
CA ILE A 131 -23.70 -5.79 19.03
C ILE A 131 -24.67 -6.79 18.39
N ARG A 132 -25.87 -6.97 18.95
CA ARG A 132 -26.93 -7.83 18.38
C ARG A 132 -27.38 -7.37 17.01
N THR A 133 -27.66 -6.07 16.86
CA THR A 133 -28.01 -5.49 15.56
C THR A 133 -26.81 -5.47 14.60
N GLY A 134 -25.60 -5.42 15.15
CA GLY A 134 -24.33 -5.43 14.44
C GLY A 134 -24.05 -6.68 13.63
N SER A 135 -24.62 -7.85 13.98
CA SER A 135 -24.51 -9.06 13.15
C SER A 135 -25.08 -8.86 11.73
N LYS A 136 -26.14 -8.04 11.60
CA LYS A 136 -26.66 -7.65 10.28
C LYS A 136 -25.72 -6.68 9.56
N ALA A 137 -25.05 -5.79 10.30
CA ALA A 137 -24.07 -4.87 9.75
C ALA A 137 -22.80 -5.59 9.28
N GLU A 138 -22.38 -6.66 9.98
CA GLU A 138 -21.27 -7.54 9.57
C GLU A 138 -21.57 -8.25 8.24
N ALA A 139 -22.77 -8.84 8.10
CA ALA A 139 -23.20 -9.47 6.85
C ALA A 139 -23.26 -8.43 5.71
N ARG A 140 -23.83 -7.26 5.98
CA ARG A 140 -23.94 -6.16 5.01
C ARG A 140 -22.58 -5.63 4.58
N ALA A 141 -21.61 -5.53 5.49
CA ALA A 141 -20.25 -5.11 5.16
C ALA A 141 -19.58 -6.07 4.16
N GLY A 142 -19.79 -7.38 4.32
CA GLY A 142 -19.31 -8.37 3.35
C GLY A 142 -19.89 -8.18 1.94
N GLU A 143 -21.18 -7.89 1.83
CA GLU A 143 -21.84 -7.57 0.55
C GLU A 143 -21.27 -6.27 -0.07
N LEU A 144 -21.12 -5.22 0.74
CA LEU A 144 -20.61 -3.92 0.29
C LEU A 144 -19.16 -4.03 -0.22
N ILE A 145 -18.32 -4.87 0.40
CA ILE A 145 -16.95 -5.13 -0.08
C ILE A 145 -16.96 -5.79 -1.46
N ALA A 146 -17.87 -6.75 -1.68
CA ALA A 146 -18.02 -7.40 -2.98
C ALA A 146 -18.47 -6.41 -4.08
N ASP A 147 -19.20 -5.35 -3.72
CA ASP A 147 -19.61 -4.29 -4.65
C ASP A 147 -18.46 -3.31 -5.00
N ILE A 148 -17.44 -3.17 -4.13
CA ILE A 148 -16.30 -2.25 -4.38
C ILE A 148 -15.35 -2.80 -5.45
N LEU A 149 -15.07 -4.10 -5.43
CA LEU A 149 -14.11 -4.73 -6.35
C LEU A 149 -14.39 -4.43 -7.83
N PRO A 150 -15.62 -4.65 -8.38
CA PRO A 150 -15.88 -4.37 -9.79
C PRO A 150 -15.74 -2.88 -10.13
N LEU A 151 -16.10 -1.97 -9.22
CA LEU A 151 -15.94 -0.52 -9.42
C LEU A 151 -14.46 -0.12 -9.47
N TYR A 152 -13.64 -0.74 -8.64
CA TYR A 152 -12.20 -0.50 -8.61
C TYR A 152 -11.51 -1.04 -9.87
N GLU A 153 -11.91 -2.22 -10.35
CA GLU A 153 -11.41 -2.75 -11.63
C GLU A 153 -11.84 -1.89 -12.82
N GLU A 154 -13.07 -1.35 -12.80
CA GLU A 154 -13.50 -0.38 -13.81
C GLU A 154 -12.65 0.90 -13.75
N LEU A 155 -12.33 1.39 -12.56
CA LEU A 155 -11.48 2.58 -12.38
C LEU A 155 -10.06 2.36 -12.92
N LYS A 156 -9.47 1.18 -12.72
CA LYS A 156 -8.20 0.80 -13.36
C LYS A 156 -8.32 0.79 -14.89
N GLY A 157 -9.41 0.25 -15.42
CA GLY A 157 -9.69 0.27 -16.86
C GLY A 157 -9.79 1.69 -17.42
N VAL A 158 -10.47 2.60 -16.70
CA VAL A 158 -10.55 4.03 -17.05
C VAL A 158 -9.17 4.68 -17.00
N LYS A 159 -8.32 4.32 -16.04
CA LYS A 159 -6.94 4.81 -15.99
C LYS A 159 -6.12 4.36 -17.20
N THR A 160 -6.22 3.11 -17.61
CA THR A 160 -5.55 2.62 -18.82
C THR A 160 -6.04 3.38 -20.06
N ALA A 161 -7.35 3.55 -20.22
CA ALA A 161 -7.91 4.35 -21.31
C ALA A 161 -7.47 5.82 -21.27
N TYR A 162 -7.31 6.40 -20.07
CA TYR A 162 -6.83 7.76 -19.88
C TYR A 162 -5.38 7.95 -20.34
N ASP A 163 -4.52 6.96 -20.08
CA ASP A 163 -3.13 6.99 -20.53
C ASP A 163 -3.01 6.86 -22.05
N GLU A 164 -3.93 6.14 -22.68
CA GLU A 164 -3.97 5.91 -24.13
C GLU A 164 -4.72 7.00 -24.91
N ALA A 165 -5.54 7.80 -24.23
CA ALA A 165 -6.34 8.85 -24.84
C ALA A 165 -5.48 9.85 -25.63
N LYS A 166 -5.98 10.24 -26.81
CA LYS A 166 -5.27 11.11 -27.76
C LYS A 166 -5.94 12.47 -27.92
N THR A 167 -7.21 12.58 -27.57
CA THR A 167 -7.97 13.84 -27.70
C THR A 167 -8.27 14.47 -26.34
N PRO A 168 -8.29 15.81 -26.23
CA PRO A 168 -8.65 16.50 -25.00
C PRO A 168 -10.03 16.13 -24.47
N ARG A 169 -11.00 15.91 -25.37
CA ARG A 169 -12.37 15.53 -25.02
C ARG A 169 -12.45 14.15 -24.38
N GLU A 170 -11.76 13.15 -24.94
CA GLU A 170 -11.70 11.80 -24.34
C GLU A 170 -11.07 11.85 -22.94
N VAL A 171 -10.01 12.65 -22.76
CA VAL A 171 -9.36 12.86 -21.46
C VAL A 171 -10.32 13.45 -20.44
N GLU A 172 -11.09 14.46 -20.82
CA GLU A 172 -12.10 15.08 -19.94
C GLU A 172 -13.21 14.10 -19.56
N GLU A 173 -13.79 13.41 -20.54
CA GLU A 173 -14.86 12.41 -20.33
C GLU A 173 -14.39 11.27 -19.40
N LEU A 174 -13.15 10.78 -19.60
CA LEU A 174 -12.56 9.74 -18.75
C LEU A 174 -12.25 10.23 -17.33
N LEU A 175 -11.83 11.49 -17.16
CA LEU A 175 -11.65 12.07 -15.83
C LEU A 175 -12.97 12.24 -15.09
N THR A 176 -14.03 12.71 -15.76
CA THR A 176 -15.37 12.78 -15.17
C THR A 176 -15.84 11.40 -14.71
N LYS A 177 -15.66 10.38 -15.55
CA LYS A 177 -15.99 9.00 -15.19
C LYS A 177 -15.17 8.48 -14.00
N ALA A 178 -13.87 8.79 -13.96
CA ALA A 178 -13.01 8.42 -12.85
C ALA A 178 -13.45 9.06 -11.52
N ILE A 179 -13.85 10.33 -11.55
CA ILE A 179 -14.37 11.04 -10.36
C ILE A 179 -15.67 10.39 -9.87
N GLU A 180 -16.58 10.04 -10.77
CA GLU A 180 -17.84 9.37 -10.41
C GLU A 180 -17.59 8.00 -9.75
N LEU A 181 -16.69 7.19 -10.32
CA LEU A 181 -16.32 5.88 -9.77
C LEU A 181 -15.70 6.01 -8.38
N ARG A 182 -14.78 6.97 -8.18
CA ARG A 182 -14.20 7.24 -6.85
C ARG A 182 -15.25 7.60 -5.84
N ARG A 183 -16.13 8.55 -6.17
CA ARG A 183 -17.20 8.99 -5.29
C ARG A 183 -18.08 7.81 -4.86
N ARG A 184 -18.37 6.89 -5.78
CA ARG A 184 -19.16 5.69 -5.50
C ARG A 184 -18.42 4.70 -4.59
N ILE A 185 -17.11 4.49 -4.80
CA ILE A 185 -16.28 3.65 -3.93
C ILE A 185 -16.24 4.25 -2.51
N GLU A 186 -15.99 5.55 -2.39
CA GLU A 186 -15.97 6.27 -1.11
C GLU A 186 -17.32 6.20 -0.38
N GLU A 187 -18.43 6.33 -1.11
CA GLU A 187 -19.78 6.23 -0.54
C GLU A 187 -20.07 4.82 0.02
N ILE A 188 -19.64 3.77 -0.69
CA ILE A 188 -19.78 2.38 -0.23
C ILE A 188 -18.85 2.11 0.96
N ASP A 189 -17.61 2.57 0.91
CA ASP A 189 -16.65 2.42 2.02
C ASP A 189 -17.13 3.17 3.29
N GLY A 190 -17.76 4.33 3.12
CA GLY A 190 -18.41 5.07 4.20
C GLY A 190 -19.54 4.29 4.88
N GLN A 191 -20.36 3.55 4.12
CA GLN A 191 -21.40 2.68 4.70
C GLN A 191 -20.81 1.54 5.54
N ILE A 192 -19.65 1.01 5.14
CA ILE A 192 -18.93 0.00 5.93
C ILE A 192 -18.48 0.62 7.27
N ALA A 193 -17.98 1.85 7.26
CA ALA A 193 -17.59 2.56 8.49
C ALA A 193 -18.78 2.81 9.43
N GLU A 194 -19.92 3.28 8.89
CA GLU A 194 -21.12 3.56 9.68
C GLU A 194 -21.73 2.29 10.30
N GLY A 195 -21.69 1.17 9.57
CA GLY A 195 -22.20 -0.12 10.04
C GLY A 195 -21.19 -0.86 10.93
N TRP A 196 -20.15 -1.42 10.30
CA TRP A 196 -19.19 -2.29 10.98
C TRP A 196 -18.22 -1.51 11.87
N GLY A 197 -17.72 -0.36 11.42
CA GLY A 197 -16.72 0.42 12.17
C GLY A 197 -17.20 0.77 13.60
N ARG A 198 -18.47 1.15 13.73
CA ARG A 198 -19.09 1.40 15.03
C ARG A 198 -19.18 0.15 15.92
N VAL A 199 -19.56 -0.99 15.36
CA VAL A 199 -19.65 -2.27 16.08
C VAL A 199 -18.27 -2.74 16.53
N PHE A 200 -17.28 -2.65 15.64
CA PHE A 200 -15.89 -3.00 15.93
C PHE A 200 -15.32 -2.20 17.10
N GLN A 201 -15.56 -0.87 17.12
CA GLN A 201 -15.11 -0.01 18.20
C GLN A 201 -15.72 -0.42 19.55
N VAL A 202 -17.05 -0.59 19.59
CA VAL A 202 -17.75 -0.98 20.83
C VAL A 202 -17.33 -2.36 21.31
N LYS A 203 -17.10 -3.32 20.41
CA LYS A 203 -16.57 -4.64 20.78
C LYS A 203 -15.18 -4.52 21.41
N THR A 204 -14.28 -3.79 20.75
CA THR A 204 -12.88 -3.62 21.20
C THR A 204 -12.78 -2.93 22.56
N ASP A 205 -13.59 -1.88 22.78
CA ASP A 205 -13.63 -1.17 24.05
C ASP A 205 -14.13 -2.07 25.20
N ASN A 206 -15.15 -2.89 24.91
CA ASN A 206 -15.68 -3.85 25.89
C ASN A 206 -14.71 -5.00 26.19
N TYR A 207 -13.92 -5.47 25.22
CA TYR A 207 -12.99 -6.58 25.48
C TYR A 207 -11.97 -6.25 26.57
N VAL A 208 -11.49 -5.01 26.66
CA VAL A 208 -10.57 -4.59 27.74
C VAL A 208 -11.18 -4.85 29.12
N VAL A 209 -12.45 -4.47 29.30
CA VAL A 209 -13.18 -4.65 30.57
C VAL A 209 -13.53 -6.12 30.82
N LEU A 210 -13.92 -6.85 29.77
CA LEU A 210 -14.29 -8.26 29.88
C LEU A 210 -13.09 -9.15 30.22
N LEU A 211 -11.93 -8.86 29.65
CA LEU A 211 -10.68 -9.58 29.92
C LEU A 211 -10.18 -9.34 31.35
N ASP A 212 -10.35 -8.13 31.90
CA ASP A 212 -10.00 -7.83 33.29
C ASP A 212 -10.89 -8.61 34.28
N LYS A 213 -12.18 -8.74 33.96
CA LYS A 213 -13.16 -9.47 34.79
C LYS A 213 -13.07 -10.98 34.67
N ALA A 214 -12.67 -11.51 33.52
CA ALA A 214 -12.42 -12.94 33.33
C ALA A 214 -11.05 -13.28 33.94
N THR A 215 -11.01 -13.71 35.18
CA THR A 215 -9.74 -14.06 35.85
C THR A 215 -9.10 -15.32 35.24
N GLY A 216 -7.76 -15.45 35.31
CA GLY A 216 -7.06 -16.66 34.86
C GLY A 216 -6.84 -16.79 33.35
N ILE A 217 -6.83 -15.67 32.62
CA ILE A 217 -6.48 -15.66 31.18
C ILE A 217 -5.02 -16.08 30.98
N ASP A 218 -4.80 -16.87 29.94
CA ASP A 218 -3.46 -17.25 29.53
C ASP A 218 -2.72 -16.01 28.99
N ARG A 219 -1.66 -15.60 29.69
CA ARG A 219 -0.85 -14.43 29.33
C ARG A 219 -0.26 -14.55 27.92
N ILE A 220 0.10 -15.77 27.50
CA ILE A 220 0.69 -15.99 26.16
C ILE A 220 -0.36 -15.71 25.08
N LYS A 221 -1.59 -16.20 25.26
CA LYS A 221 -2.70 -15.93 24.33
C LYS A 221 -3.05 -14.44 24.31
N LEU A 222 -3.00 -13.75 25.45
CA LEU A 222 -3.25 -12.32 25.53
C LEU A 222 -2.19 -11.50 24.78
N GLU A 223 -0.90 -11.81 24.97
CA GLU A 223 0.20 -11.19 24.24
C GLU A 223 0.10 -11.42 22.72
N GLN A 224 -0.37 -12.60 22.29
CA GLN A 224 -0.65 -12.87 20.87
C GLN A 224 -1.74 -11.95 20.32
N LEU A 225 -2.86 -11.78 21.03
CA LEU A 225 -3.94 -10.88 20.61
C LEU A 225 -3.49 -9.41 20.58
N GLU A 226 -2.66 -8.98 21.52
CA GLU A 226 -2.08 -7.64 21.50
C GLU A 226 -1.16 -7.44 20.28
N ASN A 227 -0.39 -8.47 19.90
CA ASN A 227 0.40 -8.45 18.67
C ASN A 227 -0.48 -8.36 17.41
N GLU A 228 -1.56 -9.14 17.37
CA GLU A 228 -2.54 -9.08 16.29
C GLU A 228 -3.19 -7.70 16.21
N ASN A 229 -3.65 -7.14 17.32
CA ASN A 229 -4.21 -5.79 17.39
C ASN A 229 -3.22 -4.74 16.86
N ARG A 230 -1.94 -4.83 17.25
CA ARG A 230 -0.89 -3.97 16.68
C ARG A 230 -0.73 -4.14 15.17
N SER A 231 -0.87 -5.37 14.65
CA SER A 231 -0.82 -5.61 13.21
C SER A 231 -2.01 -5.02 12.47
N VAL A 232 -3.23 -5.11 13.05
CA VAL A 232 -4.44 -4.49 12.50
C VAL A 232 -4.27 -2.98 12.44
N ARG A 233 -3.80 -2.33 13.51
CA ARG A 233 -3.53 -0.88 13.53
C ARG A 233 -2.51 -0.44 12.50
N ARG A 234 -1.48 -1.24 12.24
CA ARG A 234 -0.53 -0.96 11.14
C ARG A 234 -1.20 -1.06 9.78
N ALA A 235 -2.03 -2.07 9.57
CA ALA A 235 -2.80 -2.22 8.33
C ALA A 235 -3.77 -1.06 8.12
N GLU A 236 -4.42 -0.58 9.19
CA GLU A 236 -5.27 0.63 9.15
C GLU A 236 -4.49 1.86 8.71
N SER A 237 -3.29 2.07 9.27
CA SER A 237 -2.44 3.20 8.86
C SER A 237 -1.98 3.09 7.40
N LEU A 238 -1.69 1.89 6.90
CA LEU A 238 -1.33 1.70 5.49
C LEU A 238 -2.54 1.90 4.56
N ALA A 239 -3.73 1.51 5.00
CA ALA A 239 -4.97 1.67 4.25
C ALA A 239 -5.44 3.12 4.15
N GLU A 240 -4.94 4.04 4.99
CA GLU A 240 -5.21 5.48 4.88
C GLU A 240 -4.72 6.10 3.56
N ALA A 241 -3.75 5.47 2.90
CA ALA A 241 -3.27 5.90 1.58
C ALA A 241 -4.05 5.26 0.40
N GLY A 242 -5.07 4.44 0.69
CA GLY A 242 -5.90 3.77 -0.32
C GLY A 242 -7.28 4.41 -0.49
N MET A 243 -8.04 3.96 -1.49
CA MET A 243 -9.38 4.49 -1.78
C MET A 243 -10.50 3.88 -0.92
N ALA A 244 -10.34 2.64 -0.48
CA ALA A 244 -11.35 1.92 0.30
C ALA A 244 -10.71 1.36 1.58
N ARG A 245 -10.50 2.27 2.54
CA ARG A 245 -9.81 1.98 3.79
C ARG A 245 -10.55 0.91 4.59
N ASN A 246 -11.85 1.10 4.78
CA ASN A 246 -12.65 0.26 5.67
C ASN A 246 -12.82 -1.14 5.08
N ALA A 247 -13.00 -1.26 3.77
CA ALA A 247 -12.99 -2.53 3.06
C ALA A 247 -11.66 -3.29 3.23
N THR A 248 -10.52 -2.60 3.11
CA THR A 248 -9.18 -3.20 3.24
C THR A 248 -8.94 -3.82 4.62
N VAL A 249 -9.41 -3.16 5.68
CA VAL A 249 -9.14 -3.57 7.07
C VAL A 249 -10.21 -4.50 7.65
N PHE A 250 -11.38 -4.60 7.03
CA PHE A 250 -12.53 -5.34 7.53
C PHE A 250 -12.19 -6.78 7.92
N ALA A 251 -11.56 -7.55 7.04
CA ALA A 251 -11.22 -8.95 7.30
C ALA A 251 -10.26 -9.10 8.50
N LEU A 252 -9.33 -8.16 8.66
CA LEU A 252 -8.37 -8.15 9.77
C LEU A 252 -9.05 -7.78 11.09
N GLN A 253 -9.90 -6.74 11.08
CA GLN A 253 -10.69 -6.33 12.23
C GLN A 253 -11.64 -7.45 12.68
N LYS A 254 -12.33 -8.08 11.74
CA LYS A 254 -13.25 -9.19 12.02
C LYS A 254 -12.51 -10.38 12.60
N GLN A 255 -11.37 -10.77 12.04
CA GLN A 255 -10.54 -11.85 12.59
C GLN A 255 -10.12 -11.55 14.03
N LEU A 256 -9.66 -10.32 14.30
CA LEU A 256 -9.27 -9.88 15.63
C LEU A 256 -10.45 -10.00 16.63
N THR A 257 -11.65 -9.53 16.26
CA THR A 257 -12.83 -9.63 17.14
C THR A 257 -13.19 -11.07 17.45
N VAL A 258 -13.20 -11.96 16.45
CA VAL A 258 -13.51 -13.38 16.66
C VAL A 258 -12.45 -14.05 17.53
N ASN A 259 -11.17 -13.67 17.41
CA ASN A 259 -10.11 -14.23 18.24
C ASN A 259 -10.24 -13.80 19.72
N TYR A 260 -10.63 -12.54 20.00
CA TYR A 260 -10.96 -12.10 21.36
C TYR A 260 -12.19 -12.83 21.92
N GLU A 261 -13.23 -13.00 21.11
CA GLU A 261 -14.45 -13.70 21.47
C GLU A 261 -14.18 -15.19 21.79
N LEU A 262 -13.33 -15.85 21.00
CA LEU A 262 -12.87 -17.22 21.24
C LEU A 262 -12.09 -17.35 22.56
N LEU A 263 -11.19 -16.41 22.86
CA LEU A 263 -10.44 -16.42 24.12
C LEU A 263 -11.38 -16.30 25.33
N LEU A 264 -12.38 -15.41 25.26
CA LEU A 264 -13.37 -15.23 26.32
C LEU A 264 -14.28 -16.47 26.45
N ALA A 265 -14.71 -17.06 25.34
CA ALA A 265 -15.54 -18.27 25.34
C ALA A 265 -14.80 -19.48 25.94
N ASP A 266 -13.54 -19.69 25.55
CA ASP A 266 -12.64 -20.72 26.10
C ASP A 266 -12.47 -20.54 27.62
N LYS A 267 -12.22 -19.30 28.06
CA LYS A 267 -12.01 -19.02 29.49
C LYS A 267 -13.27 -19.18 30.34
N LEU A 268 -14.43 -18.88 29.79
CA LEU A 268 -15.72 -19.05 30.47
C LEU A 268 -16.28 -20.48 30.31
N SER A 269 -15.55 -21.39 29.65
CA SER A 269 -15.99 -22.77 29.38
C SER A 269 -17.32 -22.86 28.61
N LEU A 270 -17.58 -21.88 27.73
CA LEU A 270 -18.79 -21.80 26.90
C LEU A 270 -18.63 -22.63 25.62
N ARG A 271 -18.71 -23.96 25.73
CA ARG A 271 -18.48 -24.91 24.62
C ARG A 271 -19.34 -24.61 23.38
N LEU A 272 -20.62 -24.32 23.52
CA LEU A 272 -21.51 -24.05 22.38
C LEU A 272 -21.09 -22.78 21.63
N ALA A 273 -20.69 -21.74 22.36
CA ALA A 273 -20.19 -20.50 21.78
C ALA A 273 -18.82 -20.70 21.12
N THR A 274 -17.92 -21.45 21.77
CA THR A 274 -16.59 -21.78 21.22
C THR A 274 -16.69 -22.54 19.90
N GLU A 275 -17.57 -23.54 19.80
CA GLU A 275 -17.79 -24.28 18.56
C GLU A 275 -18.33 -23.40 17.43
N ALA A 276 -19.29 -22.51 17.74
CA ALA A 276 -19.84 -21.57 16.77
C ALA A 276 -18.80 -20.55 16.29
N LEU A 277 -18.04 -19.96 17.21
CA LEU A 277 -16.99 -18.98 16.91
C LEU A 277 -15.80 -19.61 16.17
N ALA A 278 -15.48 -20.88 16.42
CA ALA A 278 -14.43 -21.58 15.68
C ALA A 278 -14.81 -21.74 14.19
N LYS A 279 -16.08 -22.04 13.91
CA LYS A 279 -16.60 -22.09 12.54
C LYS A 279 -16.57 -20.70 11.88
N GLU A 280 -16.95 -19.66 12.64
CA GLU A 280 -16.89 -18.28 12.16
C GLU A 280 -15.46 -17.84 11.86
N SER A 281 -14.50 -18.13 12.76
CA SER A 281 -13.08 -17.83 12.57
C SER A 281 -12.52 -18.46 11.30
N ALA A 282 -12.86 -19.73 11.02
CA ALA A 282 -12.46 -20.38 9.79
C ALA A 282 -13.07 -19.71 8.54
N SER A 283 -14.33 -19.25 8.63
CA SER A 283 -14.99 -18.49 7.56
C SER A 283 -14.31 -17.14 7.33
N VAL A 284 -13.99 -16.40 8.39
CA VAL A 284 -13.34 -15.09 8.32
C VAL A 284 -11.92 -15.21 7.78
N ALA A 285 -11.19 -16.26 8.15
CA ALA A 285 -9.87 -16.54 7.62
C ALA A 285 -9.87 -16.78 6.10
N SER A 286 -11.00 -17.19 5.52
CA SER A 286 -11.17 -17.37 4.08
C SER A 286 -11.56 -16.10 3.33
N LEU A 287 -11.87 -15.00 4.03
CA LEU A 287 -12.22 -13.74 3.38
C LEU A 287 -11.01 -13.16 2.63
N PRO A 288 -11.22 -12.63 1.42
CA PRO A 288 -10.16 -12.01 0.64
C PRO A 288 -9.63 -10.77 1.38
N ARG A 289 -8.30 -10.65 1.44
CA ARG A 289 -7.60 -9.48 1.99
C ARG A 289 -7.14 -8.59 0.84
N GLU A 290 -8.12 -7.98 0.19
CA GLU A 290 -7.87 -7.07 -0.92
C GLU A 290 -7.37 -5.73 -0.42
N SER A 291 -6.52 -5.10 -1.22
CA SER A 291 -6.03 -3.75 -1.00
C SER A 291 -6.46 -2.91 -2.19
N PHE A 292 -6.88 -1.67 -1.90
CA PHE A 292 -7.32 -0.70 -2.90
C PHE A 292 -6.37 0.50 -2.95
N PRO A 293 -5.14 0.35 -3.52
CA PRO A 293 -4.22 1.47 -3.70
C PRO A 293 -4.84 2.64 -4.47
N GLU A 294 -4.36 3.84 -4.19
CA GLU A 294 -4.73 5.01 -4.98
C GLU A 294 -4.29 4.88 -6.45
N VAL A 295 -5.18 5.25 -7.37
CA VAL A 295 -4.99 5.19 -8.82
C VAL A 295 -4.75 6.62 -9.32
N GLU A 296 -3.52 7.11 -9.34
CA GLU A 296 -3.26 8.52 -9.64
C GLU A 296 -3.53 8.88 -11.12
N PHE A 297 -4.28 9.96 -11.39
CA PHE A 297 -4.44 10.54 -12.73
C PHE A 297 -3.53 11.76 -12.86
N LYS A 298 -2.44 11.63 -13.62
CA LYS A 298 -1.52 12.75 -13.87
C LYS A 298 -2.14 13.71 -14.89
N PRO A 299 -2.21 15.03 -14.61
CA PRO A 299 -2.72 15.99 -15.57
C PRO A 299 -1.99 15.88 -16.92
N ARG A 300 -2.73 15.63 -18.00
CA ARG A 300 -2.19 15.61 -19.37
C ARG A 300 -2.68 16.85 -20.11
N VAL A 301 -1.74 17.71 -20.49
CA VAL A 301 -2.00 18.81 -21.40
C VAL A 301 -1.89 18.28 -22.82
N LEU A 302 -3.03 17.99 -23.45
CA LEU A 302 -3.06 17.54 -24.84
C LEU A 302 -3.04 18.74 -25.78
N ILE A 303 -1.95 18.88 -26.54
CA ILE A 303 -1.77 19.93 -27.54
C ILE A 303 -2.66 19.60 -28.74
N VAL A 304 -3.48 20.56 -29.16
CA VAL A 304 -4.34 20.40 -30.34
C VAL A 304 -3.52 20.69 -31.60
N TYR A 305 -3.25 19.64 -32.38
CA TYR A 305 -2.75 19.74 -33.74
C TYR A 305 -3.88 19.43 -34.73
N SER A 306 -4.29 20.42 -35.51
CA SER A 306 -5.34 20.27 -36.53
C SER A 306 -5.23 21.34 -37.61
N ASP A 307 -5.66 21.00 -38.81
CA ASP A 307 -5.75 21.97 -39.92
C ASP A 307 -6.97 22.88 -39.77
N ILE A 308 -6.97 23.99 -40.50
CA ILE A 308 -8.03 25.00 -40.45
C ILE A 308 -9.22 24.57 -41.29
N VAL A 309 -10.39 24.51 -40.64
CA VAL A 309 -11.70 24.31 -41.26
C VAL A 309 -12.47 25.64 -41.25
N LEU A 310 -13.14 25.97 -42.35
CA LEU A 310 -13.93 27.19 -42.52
C LEU A 310 -15.40 26.79 -42.76
N ASP A 311 -16.18 26.61 -41.70
CA ASP A 311 -17.59 26.18 -41.81
C ASP A 311 -18.57 27.02 -40.99
N GLY A 312 -18.10 28.02 -40.25
CA GLY A 312 -18.99 28.95 -39.54
C GLY A 312 -19.51 28.46 -38.20
N ASN A 313 -19.20 27.23 -37.80
CA ASN A 313 -19.72 26.62 -36.57
C ASN A 313 -18.64 26.60 -35.49
N TYR A 314 -18.88 27.31 -34.39
CA TYR A 314 -18.06 27.27 -33.17
C TYR A 314 -18.81 26.51 -32.07
N ASP A 315 -18.05 25.84 -31.20
CA ASP A 315 -18.60 25.20 -30.00
C ASP A 315 -18.99 26.21 -28.91
N PHE A 316 -18.67 27.49 -29.12
CA PHE A 316 -18.94 28.61 -28.22
C PHE A 316 -19.69 29.74 -28.92
N THR A 317 -20.52 30.46 -28.16
CA THR A 317 -21.38 31.53 -28.69
C THR A 317 -20.82 32.94 -28.40
N ARG A 318 -20.00 33.11 -27.36
CA ARG A 318 -19.43 34.41 -26.96
C ARG A 318 -17.94 34.45 -27.24
N VAL A 319 -17.42 35.67 -27.43
CA VAL A 319 -15.97 35.93 -27.59
C VAL A 319 -15.21 35.67 -26.29
N ASP A 320 -15.86 35.82 -25.14
CA ASP A 320 -15.24 35.55 -23.83
C ASP A 320 -14.97 34.07 -23.58
N ASP A 321 -15.67 33.19 -24.30
CA ASP A 321 -15.58 31.74 -24.17
C ASP A 321 -14.54 31.13 -25.13
N ILE A 322 -13.76 31.96 -25.85
CA ILE A 322 -12.69 31.48 -26.73
C ILE A 322 -11.58 30.86 -25.86
N PRO A 323 -11.21 29.58 -26.10
CA PRO A 323 -10.22 28.90 -25.29
C PRO A 323 -8.82 29.52 -25.47
N GLU A 324 -8.05 29.59 -24.38
CA GLU A 324 -6.64 29.97 -24.45
C GLU A 324 -5.83 28.90 -25.20
N LEU A 325 -4.86 29.33 -26.00
CA LEU A 325 -3.98 28.41 -26.71
C LEU A 325 -3.02 27.75 -25.72
N ILE A 326 -3.02 26.41 -25.70
CA ILE A 326 -2.05 25.66 -24.93
C ILE A 326 -0.91 25.19 -25.85
N VAL A 327 0.30 25.59 -25.51
CA VAL A 327 1.52 25.36 -26.30
C VAL A 327 2.38 24.27 -25.65
N PRO A 328 3.03 23.38 -26.41
CA PRO A 328 4.01 22.44 -25.87
C PRO A 328 5.11 23.14 -25.07
N GLU A 329 5.48 22.56 -23.94
CA GLU A 329 6.67 22.96 -23.16
C GLU A 329 7.98 22.68 -23.89
N ARG A 330 8.00 21.70 -24.81
CA ARG A 330 9.18 21.29 -25.58
C ARG A 330 8.87 21.10 -27.06
N GLY A 331 9.80 21.49 -27.92
CA GLY A 331 9.69 21.40 -29.37
C GLY A 331 9.06 22.63 -29.99
N VAL A 332 8.59 22.49 -31.24
CA VAL A 332 8.08 23.61 -32.04
C VAL A 332 6.57 23.47 -32.27
N TYR A 333 5.86 24.58 -32.13
CA TYR A 333 4.42 24.68 -32.42
C TYR A 333 4.16 25.87 -33.33
N TYR A 334 3.30 25.68 -34.32
CA TYR A 334 2.89 26.73 -35.24
C TYR A 334 1.37 26.87 -35.28
N ALA A 335 0.88 28.09 -35.43
CA ALA A 335 -0.52 28.39 -35.69
C ALA A 335 -0.63 29.58 -36.65
N VAL A 336 -1.81 29.79 -37.23
CA VAL A 336 -2.06 30.94 -38.12
C VAL A 336 -2.69 32.07 -37.32
N GLY A 337 -1.94 33.13 -37.06
CA GLY A 337 -2.46 34.37 -36.47
C GLY A 337 -3.37 35.10 -37.45
N VAL A 338 -4.62 35.32 -37.05
CA VAL A 338 -5.64 35.99 -37.88
C VAL A 338 -5.88 37.43 -37.44
N ALA A 339 -5.63 37.77 -36.18
CA ALA A 339 -5.76 39.13 -35.68
C ALA A 339 -4.96 39.35 -34.39
N THR A 340 -4.47 40.57 -34.20
CA THR A 340 -3.88 41.03 -32.95
C THR A 340 -4.57 42.32 -32.54
N MET A 341 -5.18 42.34 -31.35
CA MET A 341 -6.00 43.45 -30.87
C MET A 341 -5.74 43.71 -29.38
N ALA A 342 -5.78 44.99 -28.96
CA ALA A 342 -5.64 45.36 -27.54
C ALA A 342 -6.91 45.11 -26.71
N GLN A 343 -8.07 44.97 -27.38
CA GLN A 343 -9.36 44.71 -26.76
C GLN A 343 -10.05 43.54 -27.46
N LYS A 344 -10.87 42.79 -26.72
CA LYS A 344 -11.66 41.69 -27.27
C LYS A 344 -12.67 42.22 -28.31
N PRO A 345 -12.82 41.56 -29.48
CA PRO A 345 -13.83 41.95 -30.44
C PRO A 345 -15.24 41.69 -29.90
N THR A 346 -16.23 42.41 -30.42
CA THR A 346 -17.63 42.30 -29.96
C THR A 346 -18.35 41.08 -30.54
N THR A 347 -17.86 40.49 -31.65
CA THR A 347 -18.54 39.38 -32.33
C THR A 347 -17.57 38.36 -32.93
N LEU A 348 -17.98 37.08 -32.90
CA LEU A 348 -17.26 35.95 -33.51
C LEU A 348 -17.24 35.99 -35.05
N LYS A 349 -18.14 36.76 -35.68
CA LYS A 349 -18.19 36.94 -37.15
C LYS A 349 -16.88 37.50 -37.71
N PHE A 350 -16.13 38.23 -36.89
CA PHE A 350 -14.83 38.79 -37.25
C PHE A 350 -13.83 37.70 -37.69
N PHE A 351 -13.91 36.49 -37.10
CA PHE A 351 -13.00 35.37 -37.39
C PHE A 351 -13.46 34.47 -38.54
N ARG A 352 -14.56 34.82 -39.23
CA ARG A 352 -15.07 34.16 -40.44
C ARG A 352 -15.27 32.64 -40.34
N GLY A 353 -15.62 32.15 -39.16
CA GLY A 353 -15.94 30.73 -38.96
C GLY A 353 -14.76 29.77 -39.06
N GLY A 354 -13.54 30.24 -38.83
CA GLY A 354 -12.35 29.40 -38.87
C GLY A 354 -12.13 28.65 -37.55
N ARG A 355 -11.91 27.33 -37.62
CA ARG A 355 -11.68 26.47 -36.45
C ARG A 355 -10.47 25.52 -36.62
N PRO A 356 -9.81 25.11 -35.52
CA PRO A 356 -10.02 25.58 -34.14
C PRO A 356 -9.52 27.01 -33.94
N LEU A 357 -10.19 27.78 -33.07
CA LEU A 357 -9.87 29.18 -32.75
C LEU A 357 -9.41 29.29 -31.29
N HIS A 358 -8.25 29.90 -31.09
CA HIS A 358 -7.66 30.12 -29.78
C HIS A 358 -7.21 31.56 -29.58
N VAL A 359 -7.08 31.97 -28.32
CA VAL A 359 -6.52 33.27 -27.93
C VAL A 359 -5.17 33.11 -27.21
N VAL A 360 -4.23 34.01 -27.49
CA VAL A 360 -2.89 34.07 -26.89
C VAL A 360 -2.68 35.45 -26.30
N ASN A 361 -2.21 35.50 -25.06
CA ASN A 361 -1.78 36.73 -24.42
C ASN A 361 -0.33 37.06 -24.83
N LEU A 362 -0.14 38.13 -25.59
CA LEU A 362 1.18 38.63 -25.96
C LEU A 362 1.71 39.66 -24.94
N PRO A 363 3.04 39.83 -24.86
CA PRO A 363 3.66 40.89 -24.05
C PRO A 363 3.08 42.26 -24.43
N GLY A 364 2.65 43.06 -23.43
CA GLY A 364 2.07 44.39 -23.66
C GLY A 364 0.54 44.45 -23.72
N LYS A 365 -0.17 43.48 -23.12
CA LYS A 365 -1.65 43.40 -23.06
C LYS A 365 -2.34 43.32 -24.44
N GLN A 366 -1.65 42.77 -25.43
CA GLN A 366 -2.25 42.49 -26.74
C GLN A 366 -2.74 41.05 -26.79
N LEU A 367 -3.95 40.85 -27.32
CA LEU A 367 -4.55 39.54 -27.55
C LEU A 367 -4.32 39.16 -29.01
N GLN A 368 -3.67 38.02 -29.24
CA GLN A 368 -3.52 37.44 -30.57
C GLN A 368 -4.48 36.26 -30.72
N TYR A 369 -5.29 36.29 -31.77
CA TYR A 369 -6.19 35.20 -32.13
C TYR A 369 -5.55 34.35 -33.21
N VAL A 370 -5.51 33.04 -32.98
CA VAL A 370 -4.85 32.08 -33.85
C VAL A 370 -5.79 30.94 -34.25
N LEU A 371 -5.55 30.40 -35.44
CA LEU A 371 -6.29 29.28 -36.01
C LEU A 371 -5.39 28.08 -36.28
N GLY A 372 -5.93 26.89 -36.03
CA GLY A 372 -5.24 25.63 -36.25
C GLY A 372 -4.07 25.41 -35.30
N GLY A 373 -3.40 24.29 -35.50
CA GLY A 373 -2.20 23.89 -34.75
C GLY A 373 -1.36 22.92 -35.58
N PHE A 374 -0.10 23.25 -35.81
CA PHE A 374 0.77 22.55 -36.74
C PHE A 374 2.12 22.23 -36.11
N GLN A 375 2.66 21.07 -36.47
CA GLN A 375 3.98 20.62 -36.00
C GLN A 375 5.12 21.14 -36.89
N THR A 376 4.83 21.44 -38.15
CA THR A 376 5.85 21.79 -39.14
C THR A 376 5.59 23.13 -39.81
N TYR A 377 6.68 23.83 -40.15
CA TYR A 377 6.61 25.08 -40.90
C TYR A 377 5.89 24.93 -42.25
N ALA A 378 6.09 23.81 -42.95
CA ALA A 378 5.48 23.58 -44.27
C ALA A 378 3.94 23.46 -44.20
N GLN A 379 3.42 22.80 -43.16
CA GLN A 379 1.98 22.68 -42.94
C GLN A 379 1.35 24.05 -42.67
N VAL A 380 1.89 24.82 -41.71
CA VAL A 380 1.34 26.15 -41.41
C VAL A 380 1.43 27.10 -42.60
N GLN A 381 2.51 27.04 -43.38
CA GLN A 381 2.67 27.86 -44.58
C GLN A 381 1.59 27.56 -45.63
N THR A 382 1.26 26.28 -45.82
CA THR A 382 0.18 25.85 -46.72
C THR A 382 -1.18 26.40 -46.26
N SER A 383 -1.44 26.33 -44.96
CA SER A 383 -2.70 26.84 -44.38
C SER A 383 -2.76 28.37 -44.43
N VAL A 384 -1.66 29.11 -44.27
CA VAL A 384 -1.61 30.56 -44.50
C VAL A 384 -2.01 30.91 -45.95
N GLN A 385 -1.49 30.17 -46.93
CA GLN A 385 -1.86 30.38 -48.34
C GLN A 385 -3.36 30.08 -48.60
N LYS A 386 -3.89 29.03 -47.98
CA LYS A 386 -5.34 28.71 -48.01
C LYS A 386 -6.17 29.86 -47.43
N MET A 387 -5.72 30.45 -46.33
CA MET A 387 -6.39 31.57 -45.64
C MET A 387 -6.34 32.87 -46.45
N LEU A 388 -5.22 33.16 -47.13
CA LEU A 388 -5.12 34.29 -48.06
C LEU A 388 -6.14 34.15 -49.20
N LYS A 389 -6.27 32.96 -49.80
CA LYS A 389 -7.25 32.67 -50.86
C LYS A 389 -8.69 32.77 -50.36
N ALA A 390 -8.96 32.43 -49.09
CA ALA A 390 -10.24 32.62 -48.44
C ALA A 390 -10.54 34.09 -48.03
N GLY A 391 -9.63 35.03 -48.37
CA GLY A 391 -9.82 36.47 -48.22
C GLY A 391 -9.53 37.01 -46.82
N PHE A 392 -8.82 36.27 -45.97
CA PHE A 392 -8.37 36.78 -44.66
C PHE A 392 -7.34 37.89 -44.87
N LYS A 393 -7.45 38.97 -44.08
CA LYS A 393 -6.55 40.11 -44.16
C LYS A 393 -5.28 39.82 -43.38
N ASN A 394 -4.16 39.64 -44.09
CA ASN A 394 -2.82 39.48 -43.54
C ASN A 394 -2.65 38.37 -42.46
N PRO A 395 -2.95 37.10 -42.78
CA PRO A 395 -2.63 35.98 -41.88
C PRO A 395 -1.12 35.87 -41.65
N VAL A 396 -0.70 35.80 -40.38
CA VAL A 396 0.71 35.72 -39.95
C VAL A 396 1.00 34.35 -39.35
N ILE A 397 2.20 33.82 -39.56
CA ILE A 397 2.64 32.60 -38.87
C ILE A 397 3.01 32.95 -37.43
N ALA A 398 2.23 32.48 -36.47
CA ALA A 398 2.56 32.52 -35.05
C ALA A 398 3.33 31.23 -34.69
N ALA A 399 4.44 31.36 -33.97
CA ALA A 399 5.32 30.23 -33.69
C ALA A 399 5.83 30.26 -32.25
N TRP A 400 6.03 29.07 -31.68
CA TRP A 400 6.58 28.87 -30.35
C TRP A 400 7.66 27.80 -30.40
N VAL A 401 8.72 28.02 -29.62
CA VAL A 401 9.80 27.05 -29.38
C VAL A 401 9.92 26.89 -27.88
N ASP A 402 9.78 25.66 -27.39
CA ASP A 402 9.83 25.31 -25.97
C ASP A 402 8.93 26.21 -25.10
N GLY A 403 7.66 26.34 -25.51
CA GLY A 403 6.66 27.18 -24.84
C GLY A 403 6.80 28.70 -25.05
N LYS A 404 7.90 29.18 -25.66
CA LYS A 404 8.17 30.62 -25.82
C LYS A 404 7.79 31.11 -27.20
N TYR A 405 6.99 32.18 -27.26
CA TYR A 405 6.62 32.86 -28.50
C TYR A 405 7.87 33.42 -29.20
N THR A 406 8.00 33.15 -30.50
CA THR A 406 9.16 33.56 -31.29
C THR A 406 8.78 33.87 -32.73
N THR A 407 9.73 34.37 -33.51
CA THR A 407 9.51 34.63 -34.94
C THR A 407 9.53 33.34 -35.74
N ALA A 408 8.72 33.27 -36.80
CA ALA A 408 8.61 32.08 -37.63
C ALA A 408 9.96 31.62 -38.23
N ALA A 409 10.88 32.55 -38.51
CA ALA A 409 12.23 32.23 -38.98
C ALA A 409 13.07 31.51 -37.92
N LYS A 410 13.02 31.99 -36.66
CA LYS A 410 13.73 31.34 -35.54
C LYS A 410 13.14 29.98 -35.21
N ALA A 411 11.82 29.86 -35.24
CA ALA A 411 11.15 28.57 -35.04
C ALA A 411 11.51 27.55 -36.14
N LYS A 412 11.58 27.98 -37.40
CA LYS A 412 12.00 27.12 -38.51
C LYS A 412 13.44 26.63 -38.32
N ALA A 413 14.36 27.51 -37.95
CA ALA A 413 15.74 27.12 -37.67
C ALA A 413 15.85 26.15 -36.49
N ALA A 414 15.09 26.39 -35.40
CA ALA A 414 15.02 25.46 -34.27
C ALA A 414 14.43 24.10 -34.66
N GLN A 415 13.39 24.08 -35.51
CA GLN A 415 12.82 22.84 -36.03
C GLN A 415 13.85 22.04 -36.84
N GLU A 416 14.67 22.69 -37.66
CA GLU A 416 15.72 22.04 -38.44
C GLU A 416 16.83 21.46 -37.53
N VAL A 417 17.20 22.15 -36.45
CA VAL A 417 18.14 21.64 -35.44
C VAL A 417 17.55 20.43 -34.70
N ILE A 418 16.31 20.53 -34.20
CA ILE A 418 15.62 19.44 -33.50
C ILE A 418 15.45 18.22 -34.42
N ALA A 419 15.08 18.44 -35.68
CA ALA A 419 14.95 17.36 -36.67
C ALA A 419 16.30 16.72 -37.02
N LYS A 420 17.39 17.49 -36.97
CA LYS A 420 18.75 16.95 -37.12
C LYS A 420 19.12 16.11 -35.91
N GLU A 421 18.97 16.63 -34.70
CA GLU A 421 19.25 15.92 -33.44
C GLU A 421 18.43 14.63 -33.31
N SER A 422 17.17 14.63 -33.74
CA SER A 422 16.30 13.43 -33.71
C SER A 422 16.70 12.36 -34.73
N ARG A 423 17.54 12.70 -35.72
CA ARG A 423 18.10 11.73 -36.69
C ARG A 423 19.50 11.25 -36.29
N MET A 424 20.16 11.94 -35.36
CA MET A 424 21.48 11.52 -34.88
C MET A 424 21.28 10.37 -33.89
N SER A 425 21.88 9.23 -34.18
CA SER A 425 22.15 8.22 -33.16
C SER A 425 23.57 8.43 -32.63
N TYR A 426 23.83 8.00 -31.40
CA TYR A 426 25.15 8.11 -30.79
C TYR A 426 25.67 6.70 -30.49
N LYS A 427 26.98 6.53 -30.59
CA LYS A 427 27.71 5.33 -30.14
C LYS A 427 28.84 5.71 -29.19
N ILE A 428 29.23 4.76 -28.35
CA ILE A 428 30.37 4.91 -27.44
C ILE A 428 31.44 3.91 -27.87
N ASP A 429 32.61 4.42 -28.27
CA ASP A 429 33.78 3.61 -28.60
C ASP A 429 34.75 3.58 -27.41
N ILE A 430 35.07 2.38 -26.95
CA ILE A 430 35.98 2.11 -25.83
C ILE A 430 37.21 1.44 -26.40
N LYS A 431 38.33 2.17 -26.42
CA LYS A 431 39.62 1.68 -26.91
C LYS A 431 40.42 1.09 -25.74
N THR A 432 40.81 -0.18 -25.88
CA THR A 432 41.60 -0.91 -24.89
C THR A 432 42.64 -1.80 -25.56
N THR A 433 43.77 -2.02 -24.91
CA THR A 433 44.81 -2.97 -25.35
C THR A 433 44.54 -4.40 -24.88
N ASN A 434 43.54 -4.60 -24.00
CA ASN A 434 43.17 -5.90 -23.47
C ASN A 434 42.08 -6.59 -24.32
N VAL A 435 42.25 -7.89 -24.56
CA VAL A 435 41.33 -8.72 -25.35
C VAL A 435 39.92 -8.81 -24.74
N ASN A 436 39.84 -8.71 -23.42
CA ASN A 436 38.61 -8.81 -22.65
C ASN A 436 38.25 -7.47 -21.98
N ILE A 437 36.96 -7.16 -21.99
CA ILE A 437 36.38 -6.10 -21.16
C ILE A 437 36.57 -6.46 -19.68
N SER A 438 37.00 -5.49 -18.86
CA SER A 438 37.06 -5.65 -17.40
C SER A 438 35.69 -5.98 -16.83
N LYS A 439 35.63 -6.82 -15.79
CA LYS A 439 34.39 -7.16 -15.07
C LYS A 439 33.62 -5.89 -14.64
N THR A 440 34.35 -4.86 -14.21
CA THR A 440 33.79 -3.56 -13.82
C THR A 440 33.07 -2.84 -14.96
N LEU A 441 33.54 -3.03 -16.20
CA LEU A 441 32.97 -2.37 -17.38
C LEU A 441 31.78 -3.16 -17.93
N ASN A 442 31.79 -4.49 -17.82
CA ASN A 442 30.60 -5.31 -18.06
C ASN A 442 29.46 -4.96 -17.08
N GLU A 443 29.77 -4.78 -15.78
CA GLU A 443 28.79 -4.39 -14.77
C GLU A 443 28.16 -3.02 -15.08
N VAL A 444 28.95 -2.05 -15.56
CA VAL A 444 28.44 -0.72 -15.96
C VAL A 444 27.55 -0.82 -17.19
N VAL A 445 27.91 -1.64 -18.18
CA VAL A 445 27.12 -1.86 -19.39
C VAL A 445 25.81 -2.59 -19.07
N GLU A 446 25.85 -3.64 -18.23
CA GLU A 446 24.64 -4.34 -17.78
C GLU A 446 23.69 -3.45 -16.96
N MET A 447 24.24 -2.51 -16.19
CA MET A 447 23.46 -1.62 -15.32
C MET A 447 22.86 -0.43 -16.07
N HIS A 448 23.60 0.16 -17.02
CA HIS A 448 23.23 1.44 -17.65
C HIS A 448 22.94 1.36 -19.16
N ALA A 449 23.29 0.25 -19.83
CA ALA A 449 23.07 0.03 -21.26
C ALA A 449 22.41 -1.33 -21.55
N ARG A 450 21.54 -1.79 -20.64
CA ARG A 450 20.87 -3.10 -20.73
C ARG A 450 20.04 -3.22 -22.01
N GLY A 451 20.35 -4.24 -22.82
CA GLY A 451 19.66 -4.50 -24.09
C GLY A 451 20.24 -3.76 -25.30
N LYS A 452 21.31 -2.97 -25.14
CA LYS A 452 22.02 -2.29 -26.23
C LYS A 452 23.07 -3.21 -26.86
N GLN A 453 23.25 -3.12 -28.18
CA GLN A 453 24.21 -3.96 -28.89
C GLN A 453 25.64 -3.54 -28.59
N VAL A 454 26.45 -4.49 -28.12
CA VAL A 454 27.89 -4.31 -27.92
C VAL A 454 28.62 -5.09 -29.00
N SER A 455 29.35 -4.37 -29.85
CA SER A 455 30.21 -4.98 -30.87
C SER A 455 31.68 -4.84 -30.47
N ARG A 456 32.49 -5.83 -30.87
CA ARG A 456 33.93 -5.83 -30.65
C ARG A 456 34.63 -5.92 -31.99
N VAL A 457 35.49 -4.94 -32.28
CA VAL A 457 36.33 -4.92 -33.48
C VAL A 457 37.79 -4.87 -33.05
N GLN A 458 38.62 -5.76 -33.62
CA GLN A 458 40.05 -5.70 -33.43
C GLN A 458 40.65 -4.73 -34.45
N ASN A 459 41.41 -3.74 -33.99
CA ASN A 459 42.11 -2.79 -34.81
C ASN A 459 43.62 -2.84 -34.47
N GLY A 460 44.35 -3.72 -35.16
CA GLY A 460 45.77 -3.96 -34.88
C GLY A 460 46.00 -4.61 -33.51
N ALA A 461 46.77 -3.92 -32.65
CA ALA A 461 47.05 -4.34 -31.26
C ALA A 461 46.01 -3.82 -30.24
N GLU A 462 45.00 -3.06 -30.69
CA GLU A 462 43.94 -2.51 -29.85
C GLU A 462 42.58 -3.16 -30.17
N PHE A 463 41.73 -3.28 -29.15
CA PHE A 463 40.34 -3.70 -29.26
C PHE A 463 39.44 -2.48 -29.05
N ILE A 464 38.51 -2.28 -29.97
CA ILE A 464 37.48 -1.25 -29.87
C ILE A 464 36.17 -1.96 -29.53
N PHE A 465 35.63 -1.63 -28.38
CA PHE A 465 34.30 -2.05 -27.97
C PHE A 465 33.33 -0.91 -28.24
N THR A 466 32.38 -1.13 -29.12
CA THR A 466 31.39 -0.14 -29.52
C THR A 466 30.03 -0.50 -28.95
N ILE A 467 29.47 0.41 -28.14
CA ILE A 467 28.11 0.33 -27.64
C ILE A 467 27.24 1.21 -28.53
N MET A 468 26.22 0.62 -29.17
CA MET A 468 25.36 1.28 -30.17
C MET A 468 23.96 1.61 -29.65
N GLU A 469 23.19 2.35 -30.45
CA GLU A 469 21.77 2.71 -30.25
C GLU A 469 21.49 3.71 -29.12
N PHE A 470 22.27 4.78 -28.97
CA PHE A 470 21.88 5.88 -28.09
C PHE A 470 21.06 6.92 -28.87
N ASP A 471 19.83 7.16 -28.45
CA ASP A 471 18.90 8.12 -29.09
C ASP A 471 19.18 9.58 -28.66
N SER A 472 20.05 9.79 -27.67
CA SER A 472 20.45 11.09 -27.17
C SER A 472 21.93 11.14 -26.82
N LYS A 473 22.58 12.25 -27.17
CA LYS A 473 23.98 12.53 -26.82
C LYS A 473 24.19 12.53 -25.30
N GLU A 474 23.23 13.09 -24.56
CA GLU A 474 23.33 13.23 -23.10
C GLU A 474 23.40 11.87 -22.42
N GLN A 475 22.61 10.90 -22.89
CA GLN A 475 22.65 9.53 -22.39
C GLN A 475 24.00 8.87 -22.69
N ALA A 476 24.51 9.05 -23.91
CA ALA A 476 25.81 8.53 -24.29
C ALA A 476 26.97 9.17 -23.49
N ASP A 477 26.90 10.48 -23.25
CA ASP A 477 27.92 11.22 -22.49
C ASP A 477 27.96 10.83 -21.01
N VAL A 478 26.79 10.64 -20.36
CA VAL A 478 26.71 10.17 -18.96
C VAL A 478 27.34 8.79 -18.81
N ILE A 479 27.03 7.86 -19.71
CA ILE A 479 27.58 6.50 -19.67
C ILE A 479 29.08 6.53 -19.99
N ALA A 480 29.49 7.31 -20.98
CA ALA A 480 30.91 7.48 -21.30
C ALA A 480 31.70 8.02 -20.10
N GLU A 481 31.14 8.94 -19.33
CA GLU A 481 31.81 9.51 -18.15
C GLU A 481 31.93 8.50 -17.00
N ILE A 482 30.90 7.68 -16.77
CA ILE A 482 30.96 6.56 -15.80
C ILE A 482 32.04 5.55 -16.22
N LEU A 483 32.16 5.28 -17.52
CA LEU A 483 33.17 4.38 -18.07
C LEU A 483 34.60 4.95 -17.92
N ARG A 484 34.77 6.26 -18.13
CA ARG A 484 36.06 6.95 -17.90
C ARG A 484 36.49 6.92 -16.43
N THR A 485 35.56 7.08 -15.50
CA THR A 485 35.86 7.09 -14.07
C THR A 485 36.12 5.71 -13.47
N LYS A 486 35.59 4.64 -14.09
CA LYS A 486 35.72 3.26 -13.59
C LYS A 486 36.83 2.42 -14.26
N GLY A 487 37.60 2.97 -15.21
CA GLY A 487 38.72 2.26 -15.83
C GLY A 487 39.69 3.13 -16.65
N ASN A 488 40.96 2.71 -16.71
CA ASN A 488 42.02 3.34 -17.52
C ASN A 488 41.88 3.01 -19.03
N THR A 489 40.78 3.43 -19.66
CA THR A 489 40.52 3.22 -21.09
C THR A 489 40.10 4.51 -21.78
N LYS A 490 40.47 4.69 -23.05
CA LYS A 490 40.05 5.86 -23.82
C LYS A 490 38.61 5.65 -24.32
N VAL A 491 37.69 6.50 -23.89
CA VAL A 491 36.26 6.42 -24.23
C VAL A 491 35.84 7.66 -25.01
N GLU A 492 35.32 7.45 -26.22
CA GLU A 492 34.87 8.51 -27.14
C GLU A 492 33.38 8.31 -27.49
N VAL A 493 32.60 9.40 -27.47
CA VAL A 493 31.22 9.41 -27.94
C VAL A 493 31.21 9.92 -29.38
N ILE A 494 30.62 9.15 -30.29
CA ILE A 494 30.61 9.44 -31.72
C ILE A 494 29.16 9.54 -32.18
N SER A 495 28.84 10.60 -32.91
CA SER A 495 27.54 10.76 -33.57
C SER A 495 27.51 9.99 -34.89
N ILE A 496 26.41 9.29 -35.14
CA ILE A 496 26.12 8.53 -36.36
C ILE A 496 24.86 9.14 -36.98
N GLU A 497 24.94 9.50 -38.27
CA GLU A 497 23.80 9.96 -39.08
C GLU A 497 22.97 8.81 -39.64
#